data_AF-A0AA39M511-F1
#
_entry.id   AF-A0AA39M511-F1
#
_cell.length_a   1.000
_cell.length_b   1.000
_cell.length_c   1.000
_cell.angle_alpha   90.00
_cell.angle_beta   90.00
_cell.angle_gamma   90.00
#
_symmetry.space_group_name_H-M   'P 1'
#
loop_
_entity.id
_entity.type
_entity.pdbx_description
1 polymer ?
#
loop_
_entity_poly.entity_id
_entity_poly.type
_entity_poly.pdbx_seq_one_letter_code
_entity_poly.pdbx_strand_id
1 'polypeptide(L)'
;MTFPKFLVSPRQTCLHRLIRQKKLIRQPSDKKPAPSAPAAVQENEPTCPVCREKFENPKMMPKCGHSLCESCEVKISVQDPIQKKKTLTCPMCRQAVQLNIDEYLPVNWIAKDLLALYNRGGPIKGSEHTLECSSCNEPLSEKKTFDCEFCAQRDQKIEVLICAACAFLHHNEHSSIVKRVTFADAAYKKGKIGGISRDPEEPRHEKASTLMEVNKEFDVFFGDLEKDYERVNSRLQKLGGDCPMTQKATDKESEELMKVDGVIKKKLEKLSIWKTTLWNISQLNNDERHQVYNRIMNKQ
;
A
#
# COMPACT_ATOMS: atom_id res chain seq x y z
N MET A 1 -28.88 25.96 49.33
CA MET A 1 -27.85 26.83 49.95
C MET A 1 -26.49 26.20 49.69
N THR A 2 -25.45 27.04 49.62
CA THR A 2 -24.00 26.79 49.39
C THR A 2 -23.53 26.50 47.95
N PHE A 3 -23.08 27.56 47.28
CA PHE A 3 -22.05 27.53 46.22
C PHE A 3 -20.66 27.74 46.85
N PRO A 4 -19.59 27.07 46.37
CA PRO A 4 -18.24 27.31 46.87
C PRO A 4 -17.58 28.52 46.19
N LYS A 5 -16.78 29.23 47.00
CA LYS A 5 -16.02 30.45 46.68
C LYS A 5 -14.80 30.13 45.80
N PHE A 6 -14.62 30.85 44.70
CA PHE A 6 -13.30 30.99 44.06
C PHE A 6 -12.73 32.37 44.38
N LEU A 7 -11.58 32.36 45.06
CA LEU A 7 -10.76 33.52 45.37
C LEU A 7 -9.98 33.93 44.13
N VAL A 8 -10.13 35.19 43.72
CA VAL A 8 -9.31 35.86 42.71
C VAL A 8 -8.14 36.55 43.41
N SER A 9 -6.94 36.47 42.84
CA SER A 9 -5.82 37.38 43.14
C SER A 9 -5.28 37.97 41.82
N PRO A 10 -5.06 39.30 41.72
CA PRO A 10 -4.78 39.99 40.47
C PRO A 10 -3.30 40.39 40.30
N ARG A 11 -2.85 40.46 39.04
CA ARG A 11 -1.76 41.32 38.50
C ARG A 11 -1.78 41.16 36.97
N GLN A 12 -2.31 42.12 36.18
CA GLN A 12 -1.61 43.31 35.64
C GLN A 12 -0.25 42.92 34.98
N THR A 13 0.06 43.12 33.70
CA THR A 13 -0.22 44.25 32.78
C THR A 13 0.00 43.90 31.29
N CYS A 14 -0.89 44.46 30.45
CA CYS A 14 -0.72 45.15 29.15
C CYS A 14 0.26 44.69 28.04
N LEU A 15 -0.31 44.64 26.84
CA LEU A 15 0.20 44.36 25.50
C LEU A 15 0.64 45.66 24.79
N HIS A 16 1.79 45.65 24.07
CA HIS A 16 2.04 46.28 22.74
C HIS A 16 3.54 46.57 22.48
N ARG A 17 4.13 45.98 21.43
CA ARG A 17 4.82 46.73 20.35
C ARG A 17 5.15 45.82 19.15
N LEU A 18 4.75 46.26 17.96
CA LEU A 18 4.92 45.62 16.65
C LEU A 18 6.15 46.17 15.88
N ILE A 19 6.84 45.27 15.16
CA ILE A 19 7.38 45.39 13.78
C ILE A 19 8.68 46.20 13.49
N ARG A 20 9.49 45.61 12.56
CA ARG A 20 10.58 46.15 11.67
C ARG A 20 12.01 46.19 12.27
N GLN A 21 13.12 45.74 11.67
CA GLN A 21 13.52 45.35 10.30
C GLN A 21 14.76 44.42 10.29
N LYS A 22 14.73 43.42 9.39
CA LYS A 22 15.74 42.99 8.40
C LYS A 22 17.24 42.81 8.75
N LYS A 23 17.69 41.57 8.49
CA LYS A 23 18.79 41.20 7.54
C LYS A 23 20.23 41.33 8.07
N LEU A 24 20.76 40.23 8.60
CA LEU A 24 22.14 39.82 8.36
C LEU A 24 22.17 38.41 7.77
N ILE A 25 22.87 38.36 6.64
CA ILE A 25 23.09 37.25 5.75
C ILE A 25 24.16 36.33 6.36
N ARG A 26 23.90 35.03 6.42
CA ARG A 26 24.94 33.98 6.44
C ARG A 26 24.47 32.86 5.50
N GLN A 27 25.21 32.61 4.43
CA GLN A 27 25.20 31.35 3.67
C GLN A 27 26.48 30.53 4.07
N PRO A 28 26.76 29.38 3.45
CA PRO A 28 26.41 28.06 3.96
C PRO A 28 27.68 27.23 4.28
N SER A 29 27.62 26.36 5.29
CA SER A 29 28.69 25.38 5.52
C SER A 29 28.19 23.98 5.18
N ASP A 30 28.89 23.34 4.26
CA ASP A 30 28.72 21.98 3.76
C ASP A 30 28.41 20.96 4.87
N LYS A 31 27.25 20.30 4.74
CA LYS A 31 26.98 19.04 5.43
C LYS A 31 26.64 17.96 4.41
N LYS A 32 27.56 16.99 4.36
CA LYS A 32 27.50 15.72 3.63
C LYS A 32 26.11 15.05 3.77
N PRO A 33 25.56 14.46 2.69
CA PRO A 33 24.32 13.70 2.78
C PRO A 33 24.53 12.40 3.57
N ALA A 34 23.55 12.11 4.42
CA ALA A 34 23.45 10.89 5.20
C ALA A 34 23.30 9.65 4.30
N PRO A 35 23.82 8.47 4.70
CA PRO A 35 23.67 7.24 3.94
C PRO A 35 22.24 6.72 4.07
N SER A 36 21.54 6.70 2.93
CA SER A 36 20.30 5.96 2.73
C SER A 36 20.54 4.45 2.84
N ALA A 37 19.78 3.78 3.70
CA ALA A 37 19.61 2.32 3.67
C ALA A 37 18.43 1.95 2.73
N PRO A 38 18.31 0.69 2.27
CA PRO A 38 19.32 -0.32 2.00
C PRO A 38 19.56 -0.45 0.48
N ALA A 39 20.73 -0.97 0.11
CA ALA A 39 21.07 -1.32 -1.25
C ALA A 39 20.04 -2.30 -1.83
N ALA A 40 19.40 -1.91 -2.93
CA ALA A 40 18.80 -2.85 -3.86
C ALA A 40 19.84 -3.92 -4.19
N VAL A 41 19.50 -5.19 -3.95
CA VAL A 41 20.25 -6.32 -4.49
C VAL A 41 20.27 -6.11 -6.00
N GLN A 42 21.42 -5.73 -6.55
CA GLN A 42 21.61 -5.74 -8.00
C GLN A 42 21.53 -7.20 -8.43
N GLU A 43 20.43 -7.55 -9.07
CA GLU A 43 20.30 -8.79 -9.84
C GLU A 43 21.38 -8.77 -10.93
N ASN A 44 22.52 -9.41 -10.66
CA ASN A 44 23.61 -9.50 -11.62
C ASN A 44 23.19 -10.46 -12.74
N GLU A 45 22.86 -9.92 -13.91
CA GLU A 45 22.62 -10.70 -15.12
C GLU A 45 23.81 -11.65 -15.38
N PRO A 46 23.58 -12.96 -15.61
CA PRO A 46 24.66 -13.91 -15.84
C PRO A 46 25.39 -13.60 -17.15
N THR A 47 26.65 -13.18 -17.06
CA THR A 47 27.51 -12.83 -18.19
C THR A 47 28.71 -13.77 -18.33
N CYS A 48 29.23 -13.88 -19.56
CA CYS A 48 30.37 -14.72 -19.85
C CYS A 48 31.67 -14.12 -19.29
N PRO A 49 32.52 -14.88 -18.57
CA PRO A 49 33.75 -14.34 -17.99
C PRO A 49 34.83 -13.98 -19.04
N VAL A 50 34.68 -14.45 -20.29
CA VAL A 50 35.65 -14.19 -21.37
C VAL A 50 35.29 -12.93 -22.15
N CYS A 51 34.09 -12.86 -22.72
CA CYS A 51 33.66 -11.69 -23.52
C CYS A 51 32.92 -10.62 -22.71
N ARG A 52 32.48 -10.92 -21.48
CA ARG A 52 31.65 -10.05 -20.62
C ARG A 52 30.27 -9.70 -21.19
N GLU A 53 29.85 -10.42 -22.23
CA GLU A 53 28.52 -10.31 -22.83
C GLU A 53 27.57 -11.36 -22.25
N LYS A 54 26.29 -11.27 -22.60
CA LYS A 54 25.30 -12.31 -22.29
C LYS A 54 25.72 -13.63 -22.92
N PHE A 55 25.41 -14.73 -22.25
CA PHE A 55 25.75 -16.05 -22.75
C PHE A 55 24.98 -16.37 -24.04
N GLU A 56 25.72 -16.54 -25.14
CA GLU A 56 25.23 -17.10 -26.39
C GLU A 56 25.63 -18.58 -26.45
N ASN A 57 24.64 -19.47 -26.35
CA ASN A 57 24.80 -20.93 -26.32
C ASN A 57 25.86 -21.39 -25.26
N PRO A 58 25.53 -21.36 -23.96
CA PRO A 58 26.50 -21.62 -22.90
C PRO A 58 27.03 -23.06 -22.95
N LYS A 59 28.35 -23.20 -23.00
CA LYS A 59 29.11 -24.45 -22.95
C LYS A 59 29.65 -24.69 -21.54
N MET A 60 29.57 -25.92 -21.05
CA MET A 60 29.98 -26.30 -19.70
C MET A 60 31.37 -26.93 -19.69
N MET A 61 32.25 -26.51 -18.78
CA MET A 61 33.50 -27.21 -18.48
C MET A 61 33.23 -28.48 -17.65
N PRO A 62 33.49 -29.71 -18.14
CA PRO A 62 33.10 -30.93 -17.45
C PRO A 62 33.71 -31.13 -16.05
N LYS A 63 34.91 -30.58 -15.81
CA LYS A 63 35.62 -30.77 -14.54
C LYS A 63 35.18 -29.81 -13.43
N CYS A 64 34.70 -28.62 -13.79
CA CYS A 64 34.39 -27.56 -12.81
C CYS A 64 32.98 -26.97 -12.93
N GLY A 65 32.19 -27.34 -13.95
CA GLY A 65 30.83 -26.86 -14.14
C GLY A 65 30.70 -25.40 -14.61
N HIS A 66 31.80 -24.63 -14.69
CA HIS A 66 31.76 -23.25 -15.16
C HIS A 66 31.38 -23.15 -16.64
N SER A 67 30.60 -22.13 -16.98
CA SER A 67 30.08 -21.91 -18.33
C SER A 67 30.85 -20.81 -19.08
N LEU A 68 30.93 -20.96 -20.40
CA LEU A 68 31.48 -19.98 -21.36
C LEU A 68 30.66 -20.00 -22.66
N CYS A 69 30.70 -18.95 -23.49
CA CYS A 69 29.99 -18.95 -24.77
C CYS A 69 30.66 -19.91 -25.77
N GLU A 70 29.89 -20.48 -26.70
CA GLU A 70 30.43 -21.31 -27.79
C GLU A 70 31.53 -20.59 -28.59
N SER A 71 31.34 -19.30 -28.89
CA SER A 71 32.35 -18.48 -29.56
C SER A 71 33.62 -18.26 -28.72
N CYS A 72 33.49 -18.29 -27.39
CA CYS A 72 34.61 -18.14 -26.47
C CYS A 72 35.37 -19.46 -26.26
N GLU A 73 34.71 -20.62 -26.47
CA GLU A 73 35.36 -21.93 -26.45
C GLU A 73 36.52 -21.97 -27.45
N VAL A 74 36.24 -21.55 -28.69
CA VAL A 74 37.23 -21.55 -29.78
C VAL A 74 38.41 -20.64 -29.43
N LYS A 75 38.14 -19.47 -28.84
CA LYS A 75 39.17 -18.46 -28.51
C LYS A 75 40.14 -18.89 -27.41
N ILE A 76 39.69 -19.69 -26.45
CA ILE A 76 40.53 -20.15 -25.33
C ILE A 76 41.12 -21.55 -25.58
N SER A 77 40.76 -22.19 -26.69
CA SER A 77 41.29 -23.49 -27.08
C SER A 77 42.71 -23.37 -27.62
N VAL A 78 43.62 -24.16 -27.08
CA VAL A 78 44.99 -24.30 -27.58
C VAL A 78 45.10 -25.64 -28.27
N GLN A 79 45.32 -25.62 -29.59
CA GLN A 79 45.42 -26.83 -30.40
C GLN A 79 46.87 -27.36 -30.41
N ASP A 80 46.99 -28.67 -30.25
CA ASP A 80 48.20 -29.41 -30.55
C ASP A 80 47.97 -30.23 -31.84
N PRO A 81 48.43 -29.73 -32.99
CA PRO A 81 48.21 -30.39 -34.28
C PRO A 81 48.94 -31.73 -34.40
N ILE A 82 49.98 -31.98 -33.60
CA ILE A 82 50.73 -33.24 -33.60
C ILE A 82 49.91 -34.32 -32.91
N GLN A 83 49.29 -33.99 -31.78
CA GLN A 83 48.48 -34.94 -31.00
C GLN A 83 47.01 -34.99 -31.40
N LYS A 84 46.58 -34.17 -32.36
CA LYS A 84 45.17 -33.99 -32.76
C LYS A 84 44.24 -33.68 -31.58
N LYS A 85 44.76 -32.97 -30.58
CA LYS A 85 44.04 -32.61 -29.36
C LYS A 85 43.97 -31.10 -29.19
N LYS A 86 42.94 -30.64 -28.48
CA LYS A 86 42.83 -29.27 -28.02
C LYS A 86 42.71 -29.24 -26.49
N THR A 87 43.39 -28.29 -25.86
CA THR A 87 43.33 -28.07 -24.42
C THR A 87 42.58 -26.78 -24.14
N LEU A 88 41.62 -26.83 -23.23
CA LEU A 88 40.88 -25.67 -22.73
C LEU A 88 41.16 -25.49 -21.24
N THR A 89 41.52 -24.27 -20.85
CA THR A 89 41.73 -23.92 -19.43
C THR A 89 40.60 -23.02 -18.95
N CYS A 90 39.93 -23.41 -17.87
CA CYS A 90 38.83 -22.62 -17.32
C CYS A 90 39.34 -21.25 -16.85
N PRO A 91 38.78 -20.11 -17.32
CA PRO A 91 39.21 -18.79 -16.90
C PRO A 91 38.88 -18.49 -15.42
N MET A 92 37.90 -19.19 -14.85
CA MET A 92 37.45 -18.98 -13.46
C MET A 92 38.32 -19.73 -12.45
N CYS A 93 38.62 -21.01 -12.71
CA CYS A 93 39.30 -21.88 -11.73
C CYS A 93 40.58 -22.53 -12.24
N ARG A 94 41.03 -22.21 -13.45
CA ARG A 94 42.26 -22.70 -14.09
C ARG A 94 42.35 -24.22 -14.28
N GLN A 95 41.26 -24.97 -14.09
CA GLN A 95 41.22 -26.38 -14.40
C GLN A 95 41.24 -26.62 -15.92
N ALA A 96 42.11 -27.52 -16.36
CA ALA A 96 42.30 -27.85 -17.77
C ALA A 96 41.52 -29.12 -18.20
N VAL A 97 40.93 -29.06 -19.39
CA VAL A 97 40.23 -30.16 -20.07
C VAL A 97 40.90 -30.39 -21.42
N GLN A 98 41.18 -31.64 -21.76
CA GLN A 98 41.68 -32.04 -23.08
C GLN A 98 40.55 -32.72 -23.84
N LEU A 99 40.35 -32.30 -25.08
CA LEU A 99 39.37 -32.83 -26.02
C LEU A 99 40.06 -33.15 -27.35
N ASN A 100 39.45 -33.97 -28.18
CA ASN A 100 39.87 -34.08 -29.58
C ASN A 100 39.60 -32.76 -30.32
N ILE A 101 40.32 -32.47 -31.41
CA ILE A 101 40.13 -31.23 -32.18
C ILE A 101 38.67 -31.05 -32.64
N ASP A 102 38.01 -32.15 -33.01
CA ASP A 102 36.63 -32.17 -33.53
C ASP A 102 35.55 -32.21 -32.43
N GLU A 103 35.95 -32.39 -31.17
CA GLU A 103 35.02 -32.43 -30.04
C GLU A 103 34.77 -31.03 -29.48
N TYR A 104 33.57 -30.76 -28.99
CA TYR A 104 33.21 -29.50 -28.37
C TYR A 104 32.76 -29.71 -26.93
N LEU A 105 32.83 -28.66 -26.12
CA LEU A 105 32.26 -28.71 -24.78
C LEU A 105 30.74 -28.97 -24.85
N PRO A 106 30.17 -29.74 -23.90
CA PRO A 106 28.74 -29.96 -23.86
C PRO A 106 27.99 -28.66 -23.59
N VAL A 107 26.80 -28.53 -24.17
CA VAL A 107 25.91 -27.39 -23.89
C VAL A 107 25.37 -27.50 -22.47
N ASN A 108 25.44 -26.41 -21.72
CA ASN A 108 24.79 -26.28 -20.42
C ASN A 108 23.30 -25.98 -20.64
N TRP A 109 22.48 -27.02 -20.77
CA TRP A 109 21.05 -26.90 -21.00
C TRP A 109 20.32 -26.13 -19.88
N ILE A 110 20.74 -26.31 -18.62
CA ILE A 110 20.16 -25.57 -17.49
C ILE A 110 20.43 -24.07 -17.64
N ALA A 111 21.67 -23.68 -17.91
CA ALA A 111 22.01 -22.27 -18.14
C ALA A 111 21.29 -21.71 -19.38
N LYS A 112 21.17 -22.50 -20.45
CA LYS A 112 20.47 -22.10 -21.67
C LYS A 112 18.97 -21.88 -21.44
N ASP A 113 18.33 -22.75 -20.66
CA ASP A 113 16.92 -22.63 -20.31
C ASP A 113 16.68 -21.44 -19.39
N LEU A 114 17.54 -21.23 -18.37
CA LEU A 114 17.48 -20.04 -17.50
C LEU A 114 17.68 -18.73 -18.27
N LEU A 115 18.61 -18.70 -19.23
CA LEU A 115 18.81 -17.54 -20.10
C LEU A 115 17.62 -17.32 -21.05
N ALA A 116 16.98 -18.39 -21.53
CA ALA A 116 15.78 -18.29 -22.34
C ALA A 116 14.60 -17.72 -21.54
N LEU A 117 14.49 -18.05 -20.26
CA LEU A 117 13.53 -17.46 -19.33
C LEU A 117 13.85 -15.97 -19.08
N TYR A 118 15.12 -15.64 -18.87
CA TYR A 118 15.57 -14.26 -18.64
C TYR A 118 15.36 -13.36 -19.88
N ASN A 119 15.68 -13.84 -21.07
CA ASN A 119 15.59 -13.09 -22.33
C ASN A 119 14.14 -12.93 -22.85
N ARG A 120 13.20 -13.78 -22.41
CA ARG A 120 11.76 -13.60 -22.67
C ARG A 120 11.11 -12.51 -21.81
N GLY A 121 11.92 -11.71 -21.11
CA GLY A 121 11.48 -10.68 -20.18
C GLY A 121 11.34 -11.24 -18.77
N GLY A 122 12.47 -11.60 -18.14
CA GLY A 122 12.48 -11.99 -16.73
C GLY A 122 11.87 -10.94 -15.82
N PRO A 123 11.72 -11.25 -14.52
CA PRO A 123 10.53 -11.94 -14.00
C PRO A 123 9.23 -11.41 -14.63
N ILE A 124 8.18 -12.23 -14.68
CA ILE A 124 6.83 -11.81 -15.11
C ILE A 124 6.40 -10.59 -14.27
N LYS A 125 6.65 -9.37 -14.78
CA LYS A 125 6.00 -8.15 -14.32
C LYS A 125 4.62 -8.16 -14.94
N GLY A 126 3.69 -8.88 -14.31
CA GLY A 126 2.31 -8.93 -14.81
C GLY A 126 1.41 -10.07 -14.36
N SER A 127 1.53 -10.62 -13.15
CA SER A 127 0.37 -11.05 -12.34
C SER A 127 0.87 -11.49 -10.96
N GLU A 128 0.24 -11.00 -9.90
CA GLU A 128 0.62 -11.28 -8.51
C GLU A 128 0.25 -12.71 -8.05
N HIS A 129 -0.09 -13.63 -8.97
CA HIS A 129 -0.54 -14.98 -8.65
C HIS A 129 0.01 -15.99 -9.65
N THR A 130 1.22 -16.49 -9.36
CA THR A 130 1.72 -17.70 -10.00
C THR A 130 1.05 -18.88 -9.28
N LEU A 131 0.38 -19.76 -10.01
CA LEU A 131 -0.21 -20.95 -9.39
C LEU A 131 0.92 -21.89 -8.96
N GLU A 132 0.84 -22.43 -7.74
CA GLU A 132 1.87 -23.29 -7.18
C GLU A 132 1.31 -24.66 -6.80
N CYS A 133 2.13 -25.70 -6.92
CA CYS A 133 1.78 -27.05 -6.54
C CYS A 133 1.66 -27.14 -5.01
N SER A 134 0.50 -27.56 -4.51
CA SER A 134 0.25 -27.69 -3.07
C SER A 134 1.15 -28.72 -2.37
N SER A 135 1.77 -29.62 -3.14
CA SER A 135 2.60 -30.71 -2.60
C SER A 135 4.10 -30.45 -2.71
N CYS A 136 4.56 -29.69 -3.71
CA CYS A 136 5.99 -29.46 -3.95
C CYS A 136 6.37 -27.98 -4.13
N ASN A 137 5.40 -27.07 -4.08
CA ASN A 137 5.55 -25.61 -4.25
C ASN A 137 6.20 -25.15 -5.57
N GLU A 138 6.31 -26.05 -6.55
CA GLU A 138 6.78 -25.70 -7.89
C GLU A 138 5.67 -24.97 -8.67
N PRO A 139 6.03 -24.00 -9.55
CA PRO A 139 5.08 -23.26 -10.34
C PRO A 139 4.32 -24.18 -11.31
N LEU A 140 3.01 -23.96 -11.42
CA LEU A 140 2.09 -24.72 -12.23
C LEU A 140 1.75 -23.98 -13.51
N SER A 141 1.75 -24.72 -14.62
CA SER A 141 1.22 -24.24 -15.90
C SER A 141 -0.22 -24.72 -16.08
N GLU A 142 -1.09 -23.91 -16.70
CA GLU A 142 -2.49 -24.24 -16.95
C GLU A 142 -2.67 -25.62 -17.63
N LYS A 143 -1.77 -25.99 -18.54
CA LYS A 143 -1.82 -27.26 -19.29
C LYS A 143 -1.40 -28.49 -18.48
N LYS A 144 -0.81 -28.33 -17.30
CA LYS A 144 -0.27 -29.42 -16.46
C LYS A 144 -0.70 -29.29 -15.01
N THR A 145 -1.85 -28.66 -14.77
CA THR A 145 -2.44 -28.48 -13.44
C THR A 145 -3.60 -29.44 -13.23
N PHE A 146 -3.61 -30.07 -12.06
CA PHE A 146 -4.64 -31.01 -11.64
C PHE A 146 -5.21 -30.58 -10.29
N ASP A 147 -6.50 -30.83 -10.07
CA ASP A 147 -7.14 -30.67 -8.77
C ASP A 147 -7.34 -32.02 -8.09
N CYS A 148 -7.16 -32.03 -6.77
CA CYS A 148 -7.42 -33.20 -5.94
C CYS A 148 -8.58 -32.93 -4.99
N GLU A 149 -9.77 -33.41 -5.36
CA GLU A 149 -11.01 -33.16 -4.61
C GLU A 149 -10.96 -33.73 -3.18
N PHE A 150 -10.37 -34.92 -2.99
CA PHE A 150 -10.24 -35.52 -1.66
C PHE A 150 -9.31 -34.74 -0.73
N CYS A 151 -8.18 -34.24 -1.25
CA CYS A 151 -7.31 -33.38 -0.46
C CYS A 151 -7.97 -32.03 -0.16
N ALA A 152 -8.74 -31.47 -1.10
CA ALA A 152 -9.49 -30.24 -0.87
C ALA A 152 -10.51 -30.41 0.27
N GLN A 153 -11.26 -31.51 0.29
CA GLN A 153 -12.22 -31.82 1.35
C GLN A 153 -11.52 -32.06 2.71
N ARG A 154 -10.46 -32.89 2.73
CA ARG A 154 -9.71 -33.19 3.95
C ARG A 154 -9.08 -31.94 4.57
N ASP A 155 -8.53 -31.06 3.73
CA ASP A 155 -7.78 -29.88 4.17
C ASP A 155 -8.67 -28.62 4.28
N GLN A 156 -9.98 -28.75 4.05
CA GLN A 156 -10.98 -27.66 4.06
C GLN A 156 -10.60 -26.47 3.15
N LYS A 157 -10.02 -26.78 1.98
CA LYS A 157 -9.63 -25.81 0.96
C LYS A 157 -10.65 -25.81 -0.17
N ILE A 158 -10.83 -24.64 -0.81
CA ILE A 158 -11.70 -24.50 -2.00
C ILE A 158 -11.16 -25.37 -3.15
N GLU A 159 -9.86 -25.35 -3.36
CA GLU A 159 -9.16 -26.15 -4.36
C GLU A 159 -7.77 -26.54 -3.86
N VAL A 160 -7.30 -27.73 -4.24
CA VAL A 160 -5.94 -28.22 -4.02
C VAL A 160 -5.33 -28.53 -5.38
N LEU A 161 -4.44 -27.64 -5.82
CA LEU A 161 -3.80 -27.71 -7.13
C LEU A 161 -2.46 -28.46 -7.02
N ILE A 162 -2.24 -29.42 -7.91
CA ILE A 162 -1.04 -30.26 -7.93
C ILE A 162 -0.49 -30.44 -9.35
N CYS A 163 0.82 -30.70 -9.46
CA CYS A 163 1.47 -31.00 -10.73
C CYS A 163 1.28 -32.49 -11.11
N ALA A 164 1.52 -32.82 -12.38
CA ALA A 164 1.43 -34.20 -12.87
C ALA A 164 2.30 -35.19 -12.09
N ALA A 165 3.50 -34.76 -11.66
CA ALA A 165 4.40 -35.62 -10.89
C ALA A 165 3.84 -35.89 -9.50
N CYS A 166 3.34 -34.88 -8.79
CA CYS A 166 2.72 -35.06 -7.47
C CYS A 166 1.41 -35.86 -7.55
N ALA A 167 0.62 -35.67 -8.61
CA ALA A 167 -0.57 -36.49 -8.86
C ALA A 167 -0.23 -37.99 -8.89
N PHE A 168 0.90 -38.35 -9.51
CA PHE A 168 1.35 -39.74 -9.60
C PHE A 168 2.08 -40.25 -8.36
N LEU A 169 2.92 -39.42 -7.73
CA LEU A 169 3.82 -39.85 -6.65
C LEU A 169 3.23 -39.73 -5.25
N HIS A 170 2.41 -38.70 -5.00
CA HIS A 170 1.92 -38.36 -3.65
C HIS A 170 0.40 -38.43 -3.52
N HIS A 171 -0.32 -38.51 -4.64
CA HIS A 171 -1.78 -38.62 -4.67
C HIS A 171 -2.22 -39.90 -5.40
N ASN A 172 -1.43 -40.98 -5.31
CA ASN A 172 -1.70 -42.26 -5.96
C ASN A 172 -2.92 -42.98 -5.37
N GLU A 173 -3.09 -42.96 -4.05
CA GLU A 173 -4.18 -43.60 -3.30
C GLU A 173 -5.56 -43.11 -3.74
N HIS A 174 -5.64 -41.87 -4.20
CA HIS A 174 -6.86 -41.24 -4.70
C HIS A 174 -6.65 -40.63 -6.10
N SER A 175 -5.77 -41.22 -6.90
CA SER A 175 -5.48 -40.76 -8.27
C SER A 175 -6.69 -40.84 -9.20
N SER A 176 -7.64 -41.74 -8.92
CA SER A 176 -8.89 -41.92 -9.67
C SER A 176 -9.82 -40.71 -9.63
N ILE A 177 -9.68 -39.85 -8.61
CA ILE A 177 -10.48 -38.63 -8.43
C ILE A 177 -9.69 -37.35 -8.67
N VAL A 178 -8.38 -37.46 -8.96
CA VAL A 178 -7.58 -36.33 -9.41
C VAL A 178 -7.98 -35.99 -10.84
N LYS A 179 -8.42 -34.76 -11.07
CA LYS A 179 -8.91 -34.30 -12.37
C LYS A 179 -8.03 -33.17 -12.89
N ARG A 180 -8.11 -32.93 -14.19
CA ARG A 180 -7.43 -31.80 -14.83
C ARG A 180 -8.27 -30.54 -14.58
N VAL A 181 -7.61 -29.47 -14.16
CA VAL A 181 -8.29 -28.20 -13.93
C VAL A 181 -8.71 -27.57 -15.24
N THR A 182 -9.94 -27.07 -15.26
CA THR A 182 -10.46 -26.20 -16.30
C THR A 182 -10.47 -24.76 -15.80
N PHE A 183 -9.68 -23.90 -16.42
CA PHE A 183 -9.61 -22.50 -16.05
C PHE A 183 -10.82 -21.73 -16.58
N ALA A 184 -11.41 -20.90 -15.72
CA ALA A 184 -12.53 -20.04 -16.12
C ALA A 184 -12.05 -18.96 -17.10
N ASP A 185 -12.71 -18.88 -18.25
CA ASP A 185 -12.49 -17.81 -19.22
C ASP A 185 -13.12 -16.47 -18.76
N ALA A 186 -12.83 -15.40 -19.50
CA ALA A 186 -13.32 -14.07 -19.19
C ALA A 186 -14.87 -13.98 -19.24
N ALA A 187 -15.52 -14.75 -20.12
CA ALA A 187 -16.97 -14.76 -20.26
C ALA A 187 -17.65 -15.46 -19.08
N TYR A 188 -17.09 -16.59 -18.63
CA TYR A 188 -17.53 -17.32 -17.44
C TYR A 188 -17.37 -16.47 -16.18
N LYS A 189 -16.21 -15.83 -16.01
CA LYS A 189 -15.95 -14.90 -14.90
C LYS A 189 -16.96 -13.75 -14.92
N LYS A 190 -17.16 -13.10 -16.07
CA LYS A 190 -18.12 -11.99 -16.22
C LYS A 190 -19.56 -12.43 -15.97
N GLY A 191 -19.96 -13.63 -16.41
CA GLY A 191 -21.30 -14.18 -16.16
C GLY A 191 -21.56 -14.46 -14.68
N LYS A 192 -20.59 -15.02 -13.96
CA LYS A 192 -20.72 -15.31 -12.51
C LYS A 192 -20.58 -14.05 -11.64
N ILE A 193 -19.71 -13.13 -12.03
CA ILE A 193 -19.45 -11.89 -11.28
C ILE A 193 -20.45 -10.79 -11.63
N GLY A 194 -21.07 -10.82 -12.81
CA GLY A 194 -21.96 -9.75 -13.30
C GLY A 194 -23.18 -9.48 -12.43
N GLY A 195 -23.63 -10.44 -11.61
CA GLY A 195 -24.70 -10.24 -10.62
C GLY A 195 -24.22 -9.75 -9.24
N ILE A 196 -22.91 -9.81 -8.97
CA ILE A 196 -22.28 -9.48 -7.68
C ILE A 196 -21.51 -8.16 -7.77
N SER A 197 -20.92 -7.90 -8.93
CA SER A 197 -20.22 -6.65 -9.25
C SER A 197 -21.25 -5.56 -9.46
N ARG A 198 -21.73 -4.99 -8.36
CA ARG A 198 -22.01 -3.56 -8.35
C ARG A 198 -20.71 -2.90 -8.80
N ASP A 199 -20.74 -2.16 -9.90
CA ASP A 199 -19.64 -1.26 -10.23
C ASP A 199 -19.27 -0.52 -8.94
N PRO A 200 -17.99 -0.47 -8.53
CA PRO A 200 -17.56 0.52 -7.58
C PRO A 200 -17.54 1.89 -8.30
N GLU A 201 -18.70 2.33 -8.81
CA GLU A 201 -18.93 3.75 -9.04
C GLU A 201 -18.69 4.42 -7.70
N GLU A 202 -17.61 5.17 -7.62
CA GLU A 202 -17.10 5.78 -6.42
C GLU A 202 -18.19 6.60 -5.70
N PRO A 203 -18.65 6.19 -4.49
CA PRO A 203 -19.31 7.13 -3.60
C PRO A 203 -18.27 8.01 -2.88
N ARG A 204 -16.97 7.95 -3.26
CA ARG A 204 -15.88 8.65 -2.57
C ARG A 204 -15.94 10.15 -2.80
N HIS A 205 -16.24 10.60 -4.02
CA HIS A 205 -16.27 12.03 -4.30
C HIS A 205 -17.50 12.71 -3.69
N GLU A 206 -18.68 12.09 -3.77
CA GLU A 206 -19.91 12.63 -3.19
C GLU A 206 -19.86 12.63 -1.66
N LYS A 207 -19.42 11.53 -1.01
CA LYS A 207 -19.24 11.50 0.45
C LYS A 207 -18.18 12.49 0.94
N ALA A 208 -17.08 12.67 0.22
CA ALA A 208 -16.05 13.64 0.59
C ALA A 208 -16.56 15.08 0.48
N SER A 209 -17.29 15.40 -0.59
CA SER A 209 -17.90 16.72 -0.77
C SER A 209 -18.91 17.02 0.34
N THR A 210 -19.83 16.10 0.61
CA THR A 210 -20.86 16.31 1.63
C THR A 210 -20.28 16.32 3.05
N LEU A 211 -19.30 15.48 3.36
CA LEU A 211 -18.64 15.52 4.67
C LEU A 211 -17.89 16.84 4.88
N MET A 212 -17.29 17.38 3.82
CA MET A 212 -16.63 18.69 3.87
C MET A 212 -17.63 19.83 4.10
N GLU A 213 -18.79 19.77 3.45
CA GLU A 213 -19.89 20.73 3.66
C GLU A 213 -20.46 20.68 5.08
N VAL A 214 -20.73 19.46 5.59
CA VAL A 214 -21.22 19.27 6.97
C VAL A 214 -20.20 19.77 7.98
N ASN A 215 -18.92 19.43 7.84
CA ASN A 215 -17.87 19.92 8.74
C ASN A 215 -17.78 21.44 8.73
N LYS A 216 -17.90 22.07 7.55
CA LYS A 216 -17.91 23.53 7.44
C LYS A 216 -19.10 24.17 8.17
N GLU A 217 -20.29 23.58 8.10
CA GLU A 217 -21.44 24.06 8.88
C GLU A 217 -21.22 23.94 10.38
N PHE A 218 -20.63 22.84 10.85
CA PHE A 218 -20.27 22.65 12.25
C PHE A 218 -19.24 23.69 12.72
N ASP A 219 -18.20 23.94 11.94
CA ASP A 219 -17.16 24.92 12.26
C ASP A 219 -17.74 26.33 12.37
N VAL A 220 -18.61 26.73 11.44
CA VAL A 220 -19.31 28.03 11.50
C VAL A 220 -20.19 28.11 12.74
N PHE A 221 -20.96 27.06 13.05
CA PHE A 221 -21.84 27.04 14.20
C PHE A 221 -21.09 27.17 15.53
N PHE A 222 -20.02 26.40 15.72
CA PHE A 222 -19.22 26.47 16.95
C PHE A 222 -18.44 27.78 17.06
N GLY A 223 -17.91 28.29 15.95
CA GLY A 223 -17.26 29.61 15.93
C GLY A 223 -18.21 30.75 16.30
N ASP A 224 -19.47 30.69 15.87
CA ASP A 224 -20.48 31.69 16.26
C ASP A 224 -20.94 31.50 17.72
N LEU A 225 -20.96 30.27 18.23
CA LEU A 225 -21.28 30.01 19.63
C LEU A 225 -20.17 30.54 20.56
N GLU A 226 -18.91 30.35 20.20
CA GLU A 226 -17.75 30.85 20.95
C GLU A 226 -17.77 32.38 21.03
N LYS A 227 -18.02 33.08 19.92
CA LYS A 227 -18.19 34.54 19.90
C LYS A 227 -19.33 35.03 20.81
N ASP A 228 -20.45 34.30 20.86
CA ASP A 228 -21.55 34.66 21.75
C ASP A 228 -21.16 34.50 23.22
N TYR A 229 -20.42 33.44 23.57
CA TYR A 229 -19.86 33.26 24.92
C TYR A 229 -18.85 34.36 25.27
N GLU A 230 -17.95 34.71 24.36
CA GLU A 230 -17.01 35.82 24.54
C GLU A 230 -17.73 37.16 24.76
N ARG A 231 -18.81 37.39 24.02
CA ARG A 231 -19.66 38.57 24.17
C ARG A 231 -20.32 38.61 25.55
N VAL A 232 -20.84 37.48 26.04
CA VAL A 232 -21.38 37.39 27.40
C VAL A 232 -20.29 37.66 28.44
N ASN A 233 -19.14 37.00 28.30
CA ASN A 233 -18.05 37.09 29.27
C ASN A 233 -17.47 38.52 29.36
N SER A 234 -17.31 39.18 28.21
CA SER A 234 -16.86 40.59 28.13
C SER A 234 -17.85 41.55 28.81
N ARG A 235 -19.15 41.27 28.72
CA ARG A 235 -20.20 42.07 29.36
C ARG A 235 -20.32 41.79 30.85
N LEU A 236 -20.20 40.53 31.27
CA LEU A 236 -20.11 40.15 32.68
C LEU A 236 -18.89 40.79 33.36
N GLN A 237 -17.76 40.87 32.66
CA GLN A 237 -16.58 41.57 33.18
C GLN A 237 -16.83 43.07 33.40
N LYS A 238 -17.62 43.72 32.54
CA LYS A 238 -18.03 45.13 32.74
C LYS A 238 -18.93 45.31 33.96
N LEU A 239 -19.84 44.36 34.20
CA LEU A 239 -20.75 44.38 35.35
C LEU A 239 -20.07 43.99 36.67
N GLY A 240 -19.06 43.13 36.62
CA GLY A 240 -18.34 42.62 37.79
C GLY A 240 -17.07 43.39 38.14
N GLY A 241 -16.67 44.40 37.36
CA GLY A 241 -15.51 45.23 37.66
C GLY A 241 -15.84 46.36 38.63
N ASP A 242 -14.84 46.86 39.37
CA ASP A 242 -14.94 47.98 40.32
C ASP A 242 -15.22 49.35 39.64
N CYS A 243 -15.76 49.35 38.42
CA CYS A 243 -16.05 50.56 37.67
C CYS A 243 -17.36 51.19 38.17
N PRO A 244 -17.37 52.48 38.56
CA PRO A 244 -18.60 53.14 38.95
C PRO A 244 -19.55 53.23 37.74
N MET A 245 -20.59 52.40 37.75
CA MET A 245 -21.67 52.38 36.77
C MET A 245 -22.98 52.90 37.38
N THR A 246 -23.80 53.59 36.58
CA THR A 246 -25.14 54.01 37.01
C THR A 246 -26.12 52.85 36.98
N GLN A 247 -27.19 52.93 37.77
CA GLN A 247 -28.26 51.91 37.78
C GLN A 247 -28.86 51.71 36.38
N LYS A 248 -29.16 52.82 35.68
CA LYS A 248 -29.67 52.78 34.29
C LYS A 248 -28.71 52.08 33.31
N ALA A 249 -27.40 52.26 33.48
CA ALA A 249 -26.41 51.58 32.64
C ALA A 249 -26.33 50.08 32.95
N THR A 250 -26.46 49.72 34.23
CA THR A 250 -26.48 48.34 34.71
C THR A 250 -27.71 47.59 34.20
N ASP A 251 -28.91 48.19 34.32
CA ASP A 251 -30.16 47.61 33.85
C ASP A 251 -30.13 47.34 32.34
N LYS A 252 -29.63 48.32 31.56
CA LYS A 252 -29.47 48.18 30.11
C LYS A 252 -28.51 47.05 29.75
N GLU A 253 -27.40 46.93 30.47
CA GLU A 253 -26.41 45.88 30.19
C GLU A 253 -26.93 44.48 30.57
N SER A 254 -27.71 44.39 31.65
CA SER A 254 -28.41 43.17 32.04
C SER A 254 -29.46 42.74 31.01
N GLU A 255 -30.23 43.68 30.46
CA GLU A 255 -31.21 43.39 29.41
C GLU A 255 -30.54 42.84 28.15
N GLU A 256 -29.42 43.44 27.74
CA GLU A 256 -28.65 42.98 26.58
C GLU A 256 -28.00 41.60 26.82
N LEU A 257 -27.55 41.31 28.04
CA LEU A 257 -27.06 39.99 28.42
C LEU A 257 -28.15 38.92 28.30
N MET A 258 -29.37 39.21 28.76
CA MET A 258 -30.52 38.30 28.63
C MET A 258 -30.86 38.00 27.17
N LYS A 259 -30.71 38.98 26.27
CA LYS A 259 -30.90 38.76 24.82
C LYS A 259 -29.87 37.78 24.27
N VAL A 260 -28.59 37.92 24.62
CA VAL A 260 -27.53 37.02 24.14
C VAL A 260 -27.66 35.62 24.76
N ASP A 261 -27.98 35.52 26.05
CA ASP A 261 -28.25 34.24 26.73
C ASP A 261 -29.41 33.47 26.06
N GLY A 262 -30.46 34.18 25.65
CA GLY A 262 -31.57 33.61 24.89
C GLY A 262 -31.14 33.02 23.53
N VAL A 263 -30.18 33.66 22.85
CA VAL A 263 -29.61 33.13 21.59
C VAL A 263 -28.77 31.88 21.85
N ILE A 264 -27.92 31.90 22.88
CA ILE A 264 -27.09 30.75 23.27
C ILE A 264 -27.97 29.54 23.62
N LYS A 265 -29.04 29.73 24.40
CA LYS A 265 -29.98 28.65 24.76
C LYS A 265 -30.59 28.00 23.52
N LYS A 266 -31.04 28.79 22.55
CA LYS A 266 -31.58 28.26 21.27
C LYS A 266 -30.52 27.48 20.48
N LYS A 267 -29.27 27.95 20.46
CA LYS A 267 -28.15 27.23 19.83
C LYS A 267 -27.88 25.89 20.55
N LEU A 268 -27.87 25.87 21.87
CA LEU A 268 -27.66 24.64 22.65
C LEU A 268 -28.80 23.62 22.44
N GLU A 269 -30.04 24.08 22.29
CA GLU A 269 -31.17 23.21 21.95
C GLU A 269 -30.99 22.58 20.54
N LYS A 270 -30.59 23.39 19.56
CA LYS A 270 -30.24 22.89 18.21
C LYS A 270 -29.12 21.85 18.27
N LEU A 271 -28.10 22.05 19.10
CA LEU A 271 -27.01 21.09 19.31
C LEU A 271 -27.52 19.77 19.91
N SER A 272 -28.46 19.82 20.86
CA SER A 272 -29.08 18.63 21.45
C SER A 272 -29.84 17.81 20.40
N ILE A 273 -30.58 18.49 19.51
CA ILE A 273 -31.29 17.84 18.39
C ILE A 273 -30.27 17.15 17.48
N TRP A 274 -29.23 17.86 17.04
CA TRP A 274 -28.17 17.29 16.20
C TRP A 274 -27.48 16.10 16.82
N LYS A 275 -27.15 16.16 18.13
CA LYS A 275 -26.55 15.04 18.86
C LYS A 275 -27.45 13.80 18.83
N THR A 276 -28.75 14.00 19.01
CA THR A 276 -29.74 12.91 18.98
C THR A 276 -29.88 12.32 17.57
N THR A 277 -29.95 13.17 16.55
CA THR A 277 -30.02 12.74 15.15
C THR A 277 -28.77 11.95 14.73
N LEU A 278 -27.57 12.45 15.06
CA LEU A 278 -26.31 11.76 14.77
C LEU A 278 -26.19 10.44 15.52
N TRP A 279 -26.59 10.41 16.80
CA TRP A 279 -26.64 9.19 17.59
C TRP A 279 -27.54 8.14 16.94
N ASN A 280 -28.77 8.52 16.55
CA ASN A 280 -29.70 7.60 15.91
C ASN A 280 -29.14 7.06 14.57
N ILE A 281 -28.48 7.91 13.77
CA ILE A 281 -27.82 7.49 12.53
C ILE A 281 -26.69 6.48 12.78
N SER A 282 -25.93 6.64 13.87
CA SER A 282 -24.84 5.70 14.22
C SER A 282 -25.33 4.28 14.55
N GLN A 283 -26.60 4.14 14.92
CA GLN A 283 -27.22 2.86 15.28
C GLN A 283 -27.85 2.13 14.08
N LEU A 284 -27.97 2.80 12.93
CA LEU A 284 -28.58 2.23 11.73
C LEU A 284 -27.60 1.29 11.00
N ASN A 285 -28.12 0.21 10.41
CA ASN A 285 -27.32 -0.64 9.53
C ASN A 285 -26.98 0.09 8.20
N ASN A 286 -26.07 -0.47 7.40
CA ASN A 286 -25.50 0.26 6.24
C ASN A 286 -26.57 0.66 5.20
N ASP A 287 -27.60 -0.15 5.01
CA ASP A 287 -28.68 0.12 4.05
C ASP A 287 -29.64 1.20 4.58
N GLU A 288 -29.95 1.19 5.87
CA GLU A 288 -30.76 2.23 6.52
C GLU A 288 -30.04 3.59 6.57
N ARG A 289 -28.72 3.60 6.80
CA ARG A 289 -27.92 4.84 6.76
C ARG A 289 -27.96 5.50 5.40
N HIS A 290 -27.92 4.73 4.32
CA HIS A 290 -27.97 5.26 2.96
C HIS A 290 -29.35 5.87 2.64
N GLN A 291 -30.44 5.24 3.08
CA GLN A 291 -31.80 5.79 2.89
C GLN A 291 -32.03 7.09 3.69
N VAL A 292 -31.53 7.18 4.92
CA VAL A 292 -31.64 8.38 5.75
C VAL A 292 -30.82 9.53 5.16
N TYR A 293 -29.61 9.25 4.69
CA TYR A 293 -28.76 10.24 4.03
C TYR A 293 -29.43 10.82 2.77
N ASN A 294 -29.98 9.96 1.91
CA ASN A 294 -30.68 10.40 0.70
C ASN A 294 -31.95 11.23 1.02
N ARG A 295 -32.61 10.99 2.16
CA ARG A 295 -33.75 11.81 2.60
C ARG A 295 -33.35 13.16 3.20
N ILE A 296 -32.17 13.25 3.81
CA ILE A 296 -31.64 14.50 4.35
C ILE A 296 -31.14 15.39 3.20
N MET A 297 -30.43 14.81 2.22
CA MET A 297 -29.85 15.55 1.10
C MET A 297 -30.90 15.98 0.05
N ASN A 298 -31.96 15.20 -0.18
CA ASN A 298 -33.00 15.52 -1.19
C ASN A 298 -34.17 16.36 -0.66
N LYS A 299 -34.08 16.94 0.53
CA LYS A 299 -35.05 17.93 1.01
C LYS A 299 -34.51 19.34 0.76
N GLN A 300 -34.59 19.78 -0.49
CA GLN A 300 -34.75 21.20 -0.86
C GLN A 300 -36.21 21.45 -1.21
#